data_AF-A0A327NJ32-F1
#
_entry.id   AF-A0A327NJ32-F1
#
_cell.length_a   1.000
_cell.length_b   1.000
_cell.length_c   1.000
_cell.angle_alpha   90.00
_cell.angle_beta   90.00
_cell.angle_gamma   90.00
#
_symmetry.space_group_name_H-M   'P 1'
#
loop_
_entity.id
_entity.type
_entity.pdbx_description
1 polymer ?
#
loop_
_entity_poly.entity_id
_entity_poly.type
_entity_poly.pdbx_seq_one_letter_code
_entity_poly.pdbx_strand_id
1 'polypeptide(L)' 'MGRNDALLACSGNLRPSANLKCWPMQQKMGDDLAEAFRNYSWEINRAHAYNEEKRHGFINMLTETRMCAKPHKSRPQRS' A
#
# COMPACT_ATOMS: atom_id res chain seq x y z
N MET A 1 -8.25 16.73 -15.90
CA MET A 1 -7.25 15.64 -15.86
C MET A 1 -7.70 14.68 -14.77
N GLY A 2 -7.87 13.39 -15.08
CA GLY A 2 -8.29 12.41 -14.08
C GLY A 2 -7.19 12.19 -13.04
N ARG A 3 -7.56 12.10 -11.76
CA ARG A 3 -6.64 11.68 -10.68
C ARG A 3 -6.17 10.26 -10.98
N ASN A 4 -4.88 10.00 -10.78
CA ASN A 4 -4.34 8.65 -10.89
C ASN A 4 -4.28 8.04 -9.49
N ASP A 5 -4.86 6.86 -9.32
CA ASP A 5 -4.80 6.12 -8.06
C ASP A 5 -3.69 5.06 -8.12
N ALA A 6 -2.85 5.02 -7.08
CA ALA A 6 -1.83 4.00 -6.87
C ALA A 6 -2.08 3.25 -5.57
N LEU A 7 -1.79 1.95 -5.59
CA LEU A 7 -1.87 1.09 -4.41
C LEU A 7 -0.47 0.75 -3.89
N LEU A 8 -0.22 1.06 -2.61
CA LEU A 8 1.03 0.73 -1.93
C LEU A 8 0.90 -0.63 -1.24
N ALA A 9 1.68 -1.61 -1.73
CA ALA A 9 1.78 -2.94 -1.15
C ALA A 9 3.17 -3.16 -0.53
N CYS A 10 3.21 -3.19 0.80
CA CYS A 10 4.39 -3.53 1.60
C CYS A 10 4.43 -5.04 1.92
N SER A 11 5.45 -5.74 1.42
CA SER A 11 5.71 -7.15 1.76
C SER A 11 6.58 -7.25 3.02
N GLY A 12 6.22 -8.17 3.92
CA GLY A 12 6.93 -8.38 5.19
C GLY A 12 8.08 -9.38 5.09
N ASN A 13 8.94 -9.36 6.10
CA ASN A 13 9.92 -10.40 6.36
C ASN A 13 9.25 -11.64 6.97
N LEU A 14 9.82 -12.83 6.74
CA LEU A 14 9.35 -14.08 7.36
C LEU A 14 9.46 -14.07 8.90
N ARG A 15 10.33 -13.23 9.47
CA ARG A 15 10.46 -13.05 10.92
C ARG A 15 9.55 -11.93 11.44
N PRO A 16 8.52 -12.22 12.25
CA PRO A 16 7.59 -11.20 12.76
C PRO A 16 8.26 -10.09 13.57
N SER A 17 9.31 -10.42 14.33
CA SER A 17 10.06 -9.44 15.12
C SER A 17 10.80 -8.40 14.29
N ALA A 18 11.20 -8.74 13.06
CA ALA A 18 11.79 -7.78 12.12
C ALA A 18 10.73 -6.82 11.57
N ASN A 19 9.53 -7.33 11.27
CA ASN A 19 8.42 -6.52 10.77
C ASN A 19 7.99 -5.47 11.79
N LEU A 20 7.86 -5.84 13.07
CA LEU A 20 7.53 -4.92 14.15
C LEU A 20 8.53 -3.76 14.27
N LYS A 21 9.83 -4.07 14.19
CA LYS A 21 10.90 -3.07 14.29
C LYS A 21 10.93 -2.12 13.10
N CYS A 22 10.71 -2.65 11.89
CA CYS A 22 10.76 -1.86 10.66
C CYS A 22 9.44 -1.13 10.37
N TRP A 23 8.33 -1.48 11.04
CA TRP A 23 7.01 -0.92 10.76
C TRP A 23 6.91 0.61 10.88
N PRO A 24 7.43 1.27 11.95
CA PRO A 24 7.39 2.73 12.04
C PRO A 24 8.10 3.41 10.87
N MET A 25 9.22 2.84 10.42
CA MET A 25 9.97 3.36 9.28
C MET A 25 9.21 3.16 7.97
N GLN A 26 8.59 1.99 7.79
CA GLN A 26 7.75 1.70 6.63
C GLN A 26 6.55 2.65 6.53
N GLN A 27 5.92 3.00 7.66
CA GLN A 27 4.81 3.96 7.67
C GLN A 27 5.26 5.34 7.21
N LYS A 28 6.34 5.86 7.80
CA LYS A 28 6.88 7.16 7.42
C LYS A 28 7.26 7.21 5.94
N MET A 29 7.89 6.15 5.40
CA MET A 29 8.17 6.07 3.96
C MET A 29 6.89 6.13 3.12
N GLY A 30 5.80 5.50 3.57
CA GLY A 30 4.49 5.56 2.92
C GLY A 30 3.89 6.97 2.92
N ASP A 31 4.01 7.69 4.04
CA ASP A 31 3.54 9.06 4.18
C ASP A 31 4.34 10.02 3.30
N ASP A 32 5.68 9.89 3.29
CA ASP A 32 6.59 10.67 2.45
C ASP A 32 6.29 10.44 0.96
N LEU A 33 6.01 9.17 0.57
CA LEU A 33 5.59 8.83 -0.79
C LEU A 33 4.24 9.47 -1.13
N ALA A 34 3.23 9.35 -0.25
CA ALA A 34 1.93 9.96 -0.48
C ALA A 34 2.06 11.47 -0.67
N GLU A 35 2.91 12.13 0.12
CA GLU A 35 3.21 13.55 -0.03
C GLU A 35 3.87 13.90 -1.35
N ALA A 36 4.91 13.17 -1.74
CA ALA A 36 5.61 13.41 -2.98
C ALA A 36 4.67 13.25 -4.19
N PHE A 37 3.81 12.23 -4.19
CA PHE A 37 2.93 11.89 -5.31
C PHE A 37 1.70 12.81 -5.43
N ARG A 38 1.27 13.46 -4.34
CA ARG A 38 0.21 14.50 -4.39
C ARG A 38 0.56 15.62 -5.38
N ASN A 39 1.83 16.00 -5.46
CA ASN A 39 2.30 17.04 -6.41
C ASN A 39 2.16 16.63 -7.88
N TYR A 40 2.06 15.32 -8.15
CA TYR A 40 1.91 14.78 -9.50
C TYR A 40 0.46 14.42 -9.85
N SER A 41 -0.53 14.83 -9.04
CA SER A 41 -1.94 14.42 -9.17
C SER A 41 -2.16 12.90 -9.01
N TRP A 42 -1.31 12.25 -8.20
CA TRP A 42 -1.46 10.85 -7.81
C TRP A 42 -1.92 10.74 -6.36
N GLU A 43 -2.82 9.80 -6.10
CA GLU A 43 -3.28 9.45 -4.77
C GLU A 43 -2.76 8.04 -4.42
N ILE A 44 -1.95 7.94 -3.38
CA ILE A 44 -1.42 6.66 -2.91
C ILE A 44 -2.29 6.15 -1.76
N ASN A 45 -2.88 4.99 -1.95
CA ASN A 45 -3.69 4.29 -0.96
C ASN A 45 -3.02 2.96 -0.58
N ARG A 46 -3.03 2.58 0.70
CA ARG A 46 -2.47 1.28 1.09
C ARG A 46 -3.36 0.15 0.57
N ALA A 47 -2.74 -0.87 0.00
CA ALA A 47 -3.45 -2.03 -0.53
C ALA A 47 -3.99 -2.95 0.59
N HIS A 48 -3.47 -2.83 1.81
CA HIS A 48 -3.87 -3.61 2.99
C HIS A 48 -3.93 -2.73 4.24
N ALA A 49 -4.87 -3.08 5.11
CA ALA A 49 -5.03 -2.44 6.41
C ALA A 49 -3.91 -2.83 7.38
N TYR A 50 -3.73 -1.99 8.40
CA TYR A 50 -2.93 -2.34 9.56
C TYR A 50 -3.60 -3.48 10.32
N ASN A 51 -2.81 -4.47 10.74
CA ASN A 51 -3.29 -5.56 11.59
C ASN A 51 -2.91 -5.26 13.05
N GLU A 52 -3.92 -5.08 13.91
CA GLU A 52 -3.72 -4.75 15.34
C GLU A 52 -3.03 -5.88 16.12
N GLU A 53 -3.34 -7.13 15.81
CA GLU A 53 -2.74 -8.31 16.47
C GLU A 53 -1.26 -8.45 16.14
N LYS A 54 -0.91 -8.24 14.86
CA LYS A 54 0.48 -8.31 14.37
C LYS A 54 1.26 -7.01 14.58
N ARG A 55 0.56 -5.93 14.94
CA ARG A 55 1.06 -4.56 15.09
C ARG A 55 1.85 -4.04 13.89
N HIS A 56 1.53 -4.52 12.70
CA HIS A 56 2.09 -4.07 11.43
C HIS A 56 1.12 -4.39 10.29
N GLY A 57 1.16 -3.60 9.22
CA GLY A 57 0.42 -3.85 7.98
C GLY A 57 1.37 -4.33 6.90
N PHE A 58 1.99 -5.50 7.06
CA PHE A 58 2.82 -6.12 6.03
C PHE A 58 2.09 -7.36 5.53
N ILE A 59 2.14 -7.60 4.22
CA ILE A 59 1.63 -8.83 3.61
C ILE A 59 2.58 -9.96 4.00
N ASN A 60 2.05 -11.01 4.64
CA ASN A 60 2.86 -12.13 5.11
C ASN A 60 2.76 -13.39 4.21
N MET A 61 1.80 -13.45 3.27
CA MET A 61 1.62 -14.60 2.37
C MET A 61 0.73 -14.26 1.15
N LEU A 62 0.85 -15.06 0.07
CA LEU A 62 0.07 -14.95 -1.18
C LEU A 62 -1.45 -14.83 -1.00
N THR A 63 -2.00 -15.36 0.10
CA THR A 63 -3.44 -15.31 0.40
C THR A 63 -3.96 -13.88 0.56
N GLU A 64 -3.16 -12.97 1.12
CA GLU A 64 -3.55 -11.55 1.25
C GLU A 64 -3.40 -10.77 -0.07
N THR A 65 -2.56 -11.25 -1.00
CA THR A 65 -2.43 -10.69 -2.35
C THR A 65 -3.73 -10.79 -3.13
N ARG A 66 -4.55 -11.83 -2.89
CA ARG A 66 -5.87 -11.99 -3.52
C ARG A 66 -6.89 -10.91 -3.11
N MET A 67 -6.69 -10.21 -2.00
CA MET A 67 -7.58 -9.11 -1.56
C MET A 67 -7.22 -7.76 -2.20
N CYS A 68 -6.02 -7.61 -2.76
CA CYS A 68 -5.55 -6.35 -3.37
C CYS A 68 -6.17 -6.07 -4.76
N ALA A 69 -6.73 -7.07 -5.43
CA ALA A 69 -7.26 -6.95 -6.79
C ALA A 69 -8.79 -6.71 -6.78
N LYS A 70 -9.25 -5.58 -6.23
CA LYS A 70 -10.57 -5.07 -6.66
C LYS A 70 -10.36 -4.32 -7.99
N PRO A 71 -11.21 -4.53 -9.01
CA PRO A 71 -11.09 -3.84 -10.28
C PRO A 71 -11.33 -2.34 -10.05
N HIS A 72 -10.27 -1.54 -10.14
CA HIS A 72 -10.41 -0.11 -10.28
C HIS A 72 -11.20 0.15 -11.57
N LYS A 73 -12.31 0.90 -11.46
CA LYS A 73 -13.26 1.10 -12.56
C LYS A 73 -12.53 1.61 -13.80
N SER A 74 -12.89 1.00 -14.93
CA SER A 74 -12.35 1.17 -16.27
C SER A 74 -12.05 2.62 -16.62
N ARG A 75 -10.77 2.91 -16.88
CA ARG A 75 -10.34 4.12 -17.58
C ARG A 75 -10.95 4.07 -18.99
N PRO A 76 -11.77 5.04 -19.43
CA PRO A 76 -12.26 5.03 -20.80
C PRO A 76 -11.07 5.19 -21.75
N GLN A 77 -10.96 4.25 -22.69
CA GLN A 77 -10.02 4.30 -23.81
C GLN A 77 -10.26 5.63 -24.56
N ARG A 78 -9.20 6.43 -24.68
CA ARG A 78 -9.23 7.70 -25.39
C ARG A 78 -9.21 7.39 -26.89
N SER A 79 -10.28 7.76 -27.59
CA SER A 79 -10.39 7.76 -29.06
C SER A 79 -9.39 8.70 -29.71
#